data_AF-A0A284S4I0-F1
#
_entry.id   AF-A0A284S4I0-F1
#
_cell.length_a   1.000
_cell.length_b   1.000
_cell.length_c   1.000
_cell.angle_alpha   90.00
_cell.angle_beta   90.00
_cell.angle_gamma   90.00
#
_symmetry.space_group_name_H-M   'P 1'
#
loop_
_entity.id
_entity.type
_entity.pdbx_description
1 polymer ?
#
loop_
_entity_poly.entity_id
_entity_poly.type
_entity_poly.pdbx_seq_one_letter_code
_entity_poly.pdbx_strand_id
1 'polypeptide(L)'
;MRSTEHHTRFYKMYLSCAAVTETTFAASNGASIAQPYAWSQAGPSGPLLLQDFASIDLLTHFDRERIPERIVHAKAMSHTSLSALQLDSGMLND
;
A
#
# COMPACT_ATOMS: atom_id res chain seq x y z
N MET A 1 -36.67 14.52 21.95
CA MET A 1 -36.01 15.01 20.72
C MET A 1 -34.47 14.96 20.81
N ARG A 2 -33.86 13.93 21.45
CA ARG A 2 -32.40 13.85 21.66
C ARG A 2 -31.78 12.54 21.13
N SER A 3 -32.58 11.71 20.44
CA SER A 3 -32.21 10.32 20.10
C SER A 3 -31.62 10.16 18.68
N THR A 4 -31.81 11.13 17.78
CA THR A 4 -31.40 11.03 16.36
C THR A 4 -30.00 11.58 16.09
N GLU A 5 -29.37 12.24 17.08
CA GLU A 5 -28.04 12.85 16.95
C GLU A 5 -26.91 11.83 17.03
N HIS A 6 -27.05 10.78 17.85
CA HIS A 6 -26.01 9.75 18.01
C HIS A 6 -25.84 8.89 16.75
N HIS A 7 -26.95 8.60 16.05
CA HIS A 7 -26.94 7.77 14.85
C HIS A 7 -26.28 8.48 13.67
N THR A 8 -26.56 9.78 13.51
CA THR A 8 -26.01 10.61 12.43
C THR A 8 -24.54 10.95 12.64
N ARG A 9 -24.08 11.13 13.89
CA ARG A 9 -22.66 11.38 14.22
C ARG A 9 -21.76 10.17 13.94
N PHE A 10 -22.21 8.97 14.27
CA PHE A 10 -21.42 7.75 14.05
C PHE A 10 -21.21 7.51 12.56
N TYR A 11 -22.26 7.64 11.75
CA TYR A 11 -22.17 7.49 10.29
C TYR A 11 -21.29 8.58 9.65
N LYS A 12 -21.38 9.83 10.12
CA LYS A 12 -20.49 10.94 9.69
C LYS A 12 -19.00 10.67 9.98
N MET A 13 -18.67 9.99 11.08
CA MET A 13 -17.28 9.63 11.42
C MET A 13 -16.72 8.56 10.48
N TYR A 14 -17.51 7.54 10.12
CA TYR A 14 -17.11 6.51 9.16
C TYR A 14 -16.85 7.06 7.75
N LEU A 15 -17.66 8.01 7.29
CA LEU A 15 -17.46 8.64 5.97
C LEU A 15 -16.21 9.53 5.89
N SER A 16 -15.73 10.10 7.01
CA SER A 16 -14.52 10.94 7.02
C SER A 16 -13.23 10.15 6.76
N CYS A 17 -13.20 8.84 7.08
CA CYS A 17 -12.04 7.99 6.88
C CYS A 17 -11.90 7.52 5.41
N ALA A 18 -12.98 7.54 4.63
CA ALA A 18 -13.05 6.98 3.29
C ALA A 18 -12.71 7.97 2.16
N ALA A 19 -12.39 9.23 2.47
CA ALA A 19 -12.37 10.32 1.49
C ALA A 19 -11.00 10.98 1.28
N VAL A 20 -9.89 10.22 1.37
CA VAL A 20 -8.60 10.67 0.83
C VAL A 20 -8.41 10.02 -0.52
N THR A 21 -8.84 10.70 -1.58
CA THR A 21 -8.73 10.23 -2.97
C THR A 21 -7.50 10.77 -3.68
N GLU A 22 -6.76 11.70 -3.04
CA GLU A 22 -5.57 12.31 -3.61
C GLU A 22 -4.33 11.79 -2.87
N THR A 23 -3.50 11.02 -3.58
CA THR A 23 -2.21 10.55 -3.08
C THR A 23 -1.12 11.35 -3.78
N THR A 24 -0.33 12.09 -3.02
CA THR A 24 0.83 12.80 -3.54
C THR A 24 2.02 11.85 -3.64
N PHE A 25 2.74 11.88 -4.75
CA PHE A 25 3.97 11.11 -4.89
C PHE A 25 5.02 11.64 -3.91
N ALA A 26 5.71 10.73 -3.22
CA ALA A 26 6.74 11.08 -2.23
C ALA A 26 7.95 10.15 -2.34
N ALA A 27 9.11 10.66 -1.96
CA ALA A 27 10.34 9.88 -1.84
C ALA A 27 10.33 8.99 -0.59
N SER A 28 11.33 8.12 -0.46
CA SER A 28 11.50 7.23 0.71
C SER A 28 11.60 7.99 2.04
N ASN A 29 12.05 9.24 2.02
CA ASN A 29 12.12 10.13 3.19
C ASN A 29 10.81 10.91 3.48
N GLY A 30 9.75 10.68 2.71
CA GLY A 30 8.46 11.35 2.85
C GLY A 30 8.38 12.75 2.22
N ALA A 31 9.43 13.23 1.56
CA ALA A 31 9.37 14.48 0.81
C ALA A 31 8.47 14.35 -0.42
N SER A 32 7.57 15.31 -0.63
CA SER A 32 6.70 15.33 -1.81
C SER A 32 7.51 15.61 -3.09
N ILE A 33 7.16 14.93 -4.18
CA ILE A 33 7.78 15.09 -5.49
C ILE A 33 6.71 15.55 -6.48
N ALA A 34 6.94 16.69 -7.11
CA ALA A 34 6.00 17.27 -8.07
C ALA A 34 5.96 16.53 -9.41
N GLN A 35 7.10 16.01 -9.89
CA GLN A 35 7.24 15.39 -11.20
C GLN A 35 8.07 14.08 -11.13
N PRO A 36 7.47 12.94 -10.77
CA PRO A 36 8.20 11.68 -10.56
C PRO A 36 8.77 11.04 -11.82
N TYR A 37 8.31 11.46 -13.00
CA TYR A 37 8.75 10.92 -14.30
C TYR A 37 9.73 11.83 -15.04
N ALA A 38 10.09 12.97 -14.45
CA ALA A 38 11.06 13.90 -14.99
C ALA A 38 12.38 13.78 -14.22
N TRP A 39 13.47 14.12 -14.88
CA TRP A 39 14.84 13.96 -14.38
C TRP A 39 15.56 15.30 -14.46
N SER A 40 16.36 15.62 -13.44
CA SER A 40 17.08 16.90 -13.40
C SER A 40 18.33 16.87 -14.28
N GLN A 41 18.50 17.91 -15.10
CA GLN A 41 19.61 18.06 -16.04
C GLN A 41 20.30 19.41 -15.92
N ALA A 42 21.59 19.46 -16.29
CA ALA A 42 22.29 20.71 -16.59
C ALA A 42 21.83 21.33 -17.93
N GLY A 43 20.55 21.71 -18.03
CA GLY A 43 19.93 22.28 -19.23
C GLY A 43 19.25 21.25 -20.15
N PRO A 44 18.57 21.69 -21.23
CA PRO A 44 17.66 20.83 -22.03
C PRO A 44 18.31 19.62 -22.71
N SER A 45 19.63 19.60 -22.84
CA SER A 45 20.39 18.44 -23.38
C SER A 45 21.69 18.23 -22.60
N GLY A 46 21.70 18.66 -21.34
CA GLY A 46 22.82 18.46 -20.44
C GLY A 46 22.82 17.07 -19.79
N PRO A 47 23.95 16.70 -19.15
CA PRO A 47 24.01 15.48 -18.35
C PRO A 47 23.03 15.52 -17.17
N LEU A 48 22.72 14.32 -16.65
CA LEU A 48 21.96 14.15 -15.41
C LEU A 48 22.69 14.77 -14.23
N LEU A 49 21.92 15.41 -13.35
CA LEU A 49 22.46 15.96 -12.10
C LEU A 49 22.40 14.91 -10.99
N LEU A 50 23.54 14.70 -10.31
CA LEU A 50 23.60 13.83 -9.13
C LEU A 50 22.83 14.40 -7.93
N GLN A 51 22.51 15.70 -7.95
CA GLN A 51 21.70 16.35 -6.91
C GLN A 51 20.24 15.88 -6.90
N ASP A 52 19.76 15.29 -8.00
CA ASP A 52 18.41 14.76 -8.10
C ASP A 52 18.24 13.49 -7.26
N PHE A 53 17.94 13.68 -5.98
CA PHE A 53 17.81 12.58 -5.03
C PHE A 53 16.60 11.69 -5.32
N ALA A 54 15.52 12.24 -5.89
CA ALA A 54 14.29 11.49 -6.16
C ALA A 54 14.49 10.44 -7.25
N SER A 55 15.15 10.82 -8.34
CA SER A 55 15.48 9.89 -9.43
C SER A 55 16.43 8.77 -8.96
N ILE A 56 17.41 9.12 -8.12
CA ILE A 56 18.37 8.15 -7.56
C ILE A 56 17.65 7.16 -6.63
N ASP A 57 16.80 7.65 -5.74
CA ASP A 57 16.03 6.83 -4.80
C ASP A 57 15.22 5.75 -5.55
N LEU A 58 14.49 6.15 -6.59
CA LEU A 58 13.68 5.24 -7.41
C LEU A 58 14.52 4.17 -8.12
N LEU A 59 15.65 4.56 -8.73
CA LEU A 59 16.54 3.61 -9.41
C LEU A 59 17.18 2.63 -8.41
N THR A 60 17.61 3.11 -7.25
CA THR A 60 18.24 2.27 -6.23
C THR A 60 17.27 1.30 -5.58
N HIS A 61 16.00 1.69 -5.46
CA HIS A 61 14.93 0.83 -4.98
C HIS A 61 14.64 -0.27 -6.00
N PHE A 62 14.50 0.09 -7.27
CA PHE A 62 14.26 -0.87 -8.37
C PHE A 62 15.35 -1.96 -8.45
N ASP A 63 16.62 -1.56 -8.37
CA ASP A 63 17.76 -2.48 -8.39
C ASP A 63 17.72 -3.51 -7.25
N ARG A 64 17.07 -3.18 -6.13
CA ARG A 64 16.97 -4.01 -4.92
C ARG A 64 15.61 -4.69 -4.73
N GLU A 65 14.74 -4.71 -5.74
CA GLU A 65 13.44 -5.39 -5.65
C GLU A 65 13.56 -6.92 -5.58
N ARG A 66 14.68 -7.47 -6.06
CA ARG A 66 14.90 -8.91 -6.09
C ARG A 66 15.42 -9.39 -4.74
N ILE A 67 14.63 -10.27 -4.11
CA ILE A 67 15.02 -11.07 -2.95
C ILE A 67 15.17 -12.52 -3.45
N PRO A 68 16.17 -13.28 -2.98
CA PRO A 68 16.34 -14.67 -3.38
C PRO A 68 15.06 -15.47 -3.12
N GLU A 69 14.71 -16.31 -4.09
CA GLU A 69 13.56 -17.22 -4.00
C GLU A 69 13.85 -18.42 -3.08
N ARG A 70 12.79 -19.11 -2.65
CA ARG A 70 12.94 -20.35 -1.86
C ARG A 70 13.64 -21.42 -2.70
N ILE A 71 14.60 -22.14 -2.12
CA ILE A 71 15.39 -23.21 -2.79
C ILE A 71 14.50 -24.25 -3.50
N VAL A 72 13.32 -24.55 -2.92
CA VAL A 72 12.27 -25.37 -3.53
C VAL A 72 10.90 -24.70 -3.35
N HIS A 73 9.95 -25.01 -4.25
CA HIS A 73 8.60 -24.41 -4.29
C HIS A 73 8.59 -22.87 -4.37
N ALA A 74 9.57 -22.27 -5.07
CA ALA A 74 9.65 -20.83 -5.31
C ALA A 74 8.40 -20.24 -5.98
N LYS A 75 7.73 -21.03 -6.82
CA LYS A 75 6.52 -20.65 -7.53
C LYS A 75 5.30 -21.26 -6.84
N ALA A 76 4.63 -20.44 -6.03
CA ALA A 76 3.36 -20.78 -5.40
C ALA A 76 2.43 -19.56 -5.43
N MET A 77 1.13 -19.81 -5.34
CA MET A 77 0.11 -18.78 -5.15
C MET A 77 -0.49 -18.95 -3.76
N SER A 78 -0.63 -17.87 -3.01
CA SER A 78 -1.23 -17.91 -1.67
C SER A 78 -2.72 -17.58 -1.76
N HIS A 79 -3.55 -18.41 -1.14
CA HIS A 79 -4.96 -18.14 -0.90
C HIS A 79 -5.24 -18.33 0.59
N THR A 80 -5.82 -17.32 1.23
CA THR A 80 -6.11 -17.35 2.67
C THR A 80 -7.56 -17.76 2.88
N SER A 81 -7.81 -18.97 3.36
CA SER A 81 -9.14 -19.43 3.79
C SER A 81 -9.21 -19.58 5.30
N LEU A 82 -10.36 -19.30 5.89
CA LEU A 82 -10.64 -19.59 7.30
C LEU A 82 -11.19 -21.03 7.39
N SER A 83 -10.50 -21.90 8.13
CA SER A 83 -11.03 -23.23 8.45
C SER A 83 -11.94 -23.15 9.67
N ALA A 84 -13.24 -23.33 9.49
CA ALA A 84 -14.17 -23.55 10.59
C ALA A 84 -14.16 -25.05 10.95
N LEU A 85 -13.84 -25.37 12.21
CA LEU A 85 -14.04 -26.72 12.75
C LEU A 85 -15.55 -26.93 12.91
N GLN A 86 -16.13 -27.74 12.03
CA GLN A 86 -17.51 -28.19 12.17
C GLN A 86 -17.56 -29.17 13.34
N LEU A 87 -18.10 -28.75 14.49
CA LEU A 87 -18.39 -29.67 15.59
C LEU A 87 -19.51 -30.62 15.16
N ASP A 88 -19.21 -31.91 15.14
CA ASP A 88 -20.15 -32.96 14.72
C ASP A 88 -21.26 -33.08 15.78
N SER A 89 -22.38 -32.40 15.53
CA SER A 89 -23.57 -32.46 16.39
C SER A 89 -24.36 -33.72 16.03
N GLY A 90 -23.80 -34.88 16.37
CA GLY A 90 -24.31 -36.19 15.96
C GLY A 90 -24.13 -37.27 17.02
N MET A 91 -24.36 -36.98 18.31
CA MET A 91 -24.32 -37.98 19.40
C MET A 91 -25.28 -37.62 20.56
N LEU A 92 -26.56 -37.36 20.30
CA LEU A 92 -27.60 -37.34 21.37
C LEU A 92 -28.97 -37.80 20.84
N ASN A 93 -29.04 -39.05 20.39
CA ASN A 93 -30.29 -39.81 20.33
C ASN A 93 -29.98 -41.24 20.79
N ASP A 94 -29.92 -41.43 22.10
CA ASP A 94 -30.14 -42.70 22.81
C ASP A 94 -31.03 -42.40 24.03
#